data_AF-A0A9J6FDB4-F1
#
_entry.id   AF-A0A9J6FDB4-F1
#
_cell.length_a   1.000
_cell.length_b   1.000
_cell.length_c   1.000
_cell.angle_alpha   90.00
_cell.angle_beta   90.00
_cell.angle_gamma   90.00
#
_symmetry.space_group_name_H-M   'P 1'
#
loop_
_entity.id
_entity.type
_entity.pdbx_description
1 polymer ?
#
loop_
_entity_poly.entity_id
_entity_poly.type
_entity_poly.pdbx_seq_one_letter_code
_entity_poly.pdbx_strand_id
1 'polypeptide(L)'
;MAEGNGKPSTSQGAIPKTTSSTPERLAAAQMSESIARRGYEMCHVGRHRDGIDFFSRAISANPNDHRYFANRSYAYSVLGEYDNALGDANIAIHLEPRHPKCHYCRGIALLGLERYADAQQALEKAIQLDPDDEKARQHLREVRVRRIADMGFARDQATWALGQSHGDVELAVEALCEELPSKTDIKTDPRNPGGFRSIWVGSIQPAVTNNQLMRLFGQFGDIHSIRILHDKHCAFINYTEESSAAKAMEEMQGHSLCGASLVIRFPDKRMF
;
A
#
# COMPACT_ATOMS: atom_id res chain seq x y z
N MET A 1 -57.48 -38.95 10.82
CA MET A 1 -57.70 -37.49 10.64
C MET A 1 -57.11 -36.79 11.86
N ALA A 2 -56.31 -35.74 11.61
CA ALA A 2 -55.75 -34.74 12.55
C ALA A 2 -54.85 -35.28 13.69
N GLU A 3 -53.51 -35.17 13.61
CA GLU A 3 -52.63 -33.99 13.79
C GLU A 3 -52.24 -33.73 15.26
N GLY A 4 -50.94 -33.68 15.53
CA GLY A 4 -50.40 -33.32 16.85
C GLY A 4 -48.90 -33.57 17.05
N ASN A 5 -48.04 -33.20 16.09
CA ASN A 5 -46.59 -33.22 16.27
C ASN A 5 -46.13 -32.01 17.12
N GLY A 6 -45.97 -32.22 18.43
CA GLY A 6 -45.36 -31.26 19.34
C GLY A 6 -43.84 -31.20 19.14
N LYS A 7 -43.35 -30.11 18.52
CA LYS A 7 -41.94 -29.71 18.61
C LYS A 7 -41.71 -28.99 19.95
N PRO A 8 -40.63 -29.26 20.70
CA PRO A 8 -40.25 -28.45 21.83
C PRO A 8 -39.73 -27.10 21.33
N SER A 9 -40.49 -26.04 21.62
CA SER A 9 -40.05 -24.66 21.45
C SER A 9 -38.97 -24.35 22.48
N THR A 10 -37.71 -24.30 22.05
CA THR A 10 -36.65 -23.64 22.81
C THR A 10 -36.97 -22.14 22.84
N SER A 11 -37.59 -21.70 23.93
CA SER A 11 -37.75 -20.28 24.26
C SER A 11 -36.36 -19.67 24.41
N GLN A 12 -35.89 -18.97 23.38
CA GLN A 12 -34.85 -17.96 23.55
C GLN A 12 -35.40 -16.96 24.56
N GLY A 13 -34.84 -16.97 25.76
CA GLY A 13 -35.09 -15.96 26.78
C GLY A 13 -34.67 -14.61 26.21
N ALA A 14 -35.63 -13.85 25.70
CA ALA A 14 -35.45 -12.46 25.39
C ALA A 14 -35.05 -11.75 26.70
N ILE A 15 -33.82 -11.24 26.75
CA ILE A 15 -33.40 -10.33 27.81
C ILE A 15 -34.36 -9.14 27.74
N PRO A 16 -35.10 -8.82 28.83
CA PRO A 16 -36.02 -7.70 28.80
C PRO A 16 -35.21 -6.41 28.60
N LYS A 17 -35.41 -5.70 27.49
CA LYS A 17 -35.05 -4.27 27.41
C LYS A 17 -36.01 -3.48 28.28
N THR A 18 -35.83 -3.56 29.60
CA THR A 18 -36.52 -2.70 30.56
C THR A 18 -35.69 -1.44 30.76
N THR A 19 -35.98 -0.40 29.97
CA THR A 19 -35.50 0.96 30.27
C THR A 19 -36.63 1.78 30.88
N SER A 20 -36.99 1.47 32.12
CA SER A 20 -37.50 2.50 33.02
C SER A 20 -36.28 3.17 33.67
N SER A 21 -35.79 4.26 33.08
CA SER A 21 -34.73 5.05 33.69
C SER A 21 -35.29 5.76 34.92
N THR A 22 -34.60 5.63 36.05
CA THR A 22 -34.95 6.36 37.28
C THR A 22 -34.76 7.87 37.07
N PRO A 23 -35.52 8.74 37.74
CA PRO A 23 -35.35 10.20 37.64
C PRO A 23 -33.90 10.66 37.87
N GLU A 24 -33.18 9.99 38.77
CA GLU A 24 -31.76 10.22 39.05
C GLU A 24 -30.85 9.90 37.85
N ARG A 25 -31.11 8.79 37.13
CA ARG A 25 -30.36 8.43 35.91
C ARG A 25 -30.64 9.40 34.78
N LEU A 26 -31.88 9.89 34.68
CA LEU A 26 -32.24 10.91 33.69
C LEU A 26 -31.56 12.24 34.00
N ALA A 27 -31.54 12.67 35.26
CA ALA A 27 -30.87 13.89 35.70
C ALA A 27 -29.34 13.80 35.49
N ALA A 28 -28.72 12.65 35.81
CA ALA A 28 -27.30 12.41 35.55
C ALA A 28 -26.97 12.49 34.04
N ALA A 29 -27.81 11.90 33.18
CA ALA A 29 -27.64 11.95 31.74
C ALA A 29 -27.77 13.37 31.17
N GLN A 30 -28.75 14.15 31.64
CA GLN A 30 -28.92 15.56 31.23
C GLN A 30 -27.73 16.42 31.69
N MET A 31 -27.25 16.19 32.91
CA MET A 31 -26.09 16.89 33.44
C MET A 31 -24.83 16.54 32.64
N SER A 32 -24.56 15.25 32.42
CA SER A 32 -23.39 14.81 31.65
C SER A 32 -23.41 15.35 30.22
N GLU A 33 -24.57 15.39 29.59
CA GLU A 33 -24.73 15.95 28.24
C GLU A 33 -24.46 17.46 28.21
N SER A 34 -24.94 18.21 29.21
CA SER A 34 -24.65 19.64 29.32
C SER A 34 -23.15 19.93 29.51
N ILE A 35 -22.47 19.13 30.35
CA ILE A 35 -21.01 19.22 30.54
C ILE A 35 -20.29 18.87 29.23
N ALA A 36 -20.68 17.79 28.56
CA ALA A 36 -20.07 17.36 27.30
C ALA A 36 -20.24 18.39 26.17
N ARG A 37 -21.38 19.10 26.14
CA ARG A 37 -21.60 20.20 25.18
C ARG A 37 -20.57 21.31 25.35
N ARG A 38 -20.26 21.70 26.59
CA ARG A 38 -19.18 22.65 26.87
C ARG A 38 -17.82 22.12 26.42
N GLY A 39 -17.56 20.82 26.62
CA GLY A 39 -16.34 20.18 26.13
C GLY A 39 -16.22 20.27 24.60
N TYR A 40 -17.32 20.05 23.89
CA TYR A 40 -17.38 20.22 22.43
C TYR A 40 -17.11 21.67 22.01
N GLU A 41 -17.74 22.65 22.66
CA GLU A 41 -17.51 24.08 22.41
C GLU A 41 -16.04 24.47 22.62
N MET A 42 -15.41 23.99 23.70
CA MET A 42 -13.99 24.24 23.97
C MET A 42 -13.10 23.65 22.87
N CYS A 43 -13.36 22.42 22.43
CA CYS A 43 -12.63 21.82 21.30
C CYS A 43 -12.84 22.61 19.99
N HIS A 44 -14.05 23.14 19.75
CA HIS A 44 -14.34 23.91 18.55
C HIS A 44 -13.56 25.24 18.49
N VAL A 45 -13.25 25.85 19.64
CA VAL A 45 -12.39 27.04 19.73
C VAL A 45 -10.91 26.70 19.90
N GLY A 46 -10.50 25.45 19.67
CA GLY A 46 -9.11 24.98 19.75
C GLY A 46 -8.58 24.71 21.16
N ARG A 47 -9.41 24.88 22.20
CA ARG A 47 -9.06 24.63 23.61
C ARG A 47 -9.25 23.15 23.96
N HIS A 48 -8.48 22.28 23.31
CA HIS A 48 -8.65 20.82 23.42
C HIS A 48 -8.40 20.28 24.85
N ARG A 49 -7.45 20.84 25.61
CA ARG A 49 -7.21 20.45 27.02
C ARG A 49 -8.42 20.73 27.92
N ASP A 50 -9.07 21.88 27.76
CA ASP A 50 -10.30 22.17 28.50
C ASP A 50 -11.44 21.25 28.06
N GLY A 51 -11.51 20.95 26.75
CA GLY A 51 -12.44 19.95 26.23
C GLY A 51 -12.28 18.59 26.91
N ILE A 52 -11.04 18.12 27.10
CA ILE A 52 -10.72 16.88 27.80
C ILE A 52 -11.19 16.92 29.26
N ASP A 53 -11.01 18.02 29.99
CA ASP A 53 -11.53 18.18 31.36
C ASP A 53 -13.05 18.01 31.39
N PHE A 54 -13.76 18.73 30.52
CA PHE A 54 -15.22 18.64 30.43
C PHE A 54 -15.67 17.22 30.07
N PHE A 55 -15.05 16.55 29.10
CA PHE A 55 -15.41 15.17 28.78
C PHE A 55 -15.11 14.21 29.94
N SER A 56 -14.03 14.41 30.68
CA SER A 56 -13.70 13.60 31.86
C SER A 56 -14.74 13.75 32.98
N ARG A 57 -15.23 14.97 33.18
CA ARG A 57 -16.34 15.26 34.11
C ARG A 57 -17.67 14.66 33.62
N ALA A 58 -17.94 14.71 32.32
CA ALA A 58 -19.12 14.10 31.72
C ALA A 58 -19.09 12.56 31.87
N ILE A 59 -17.93 11.93 31.65
CA ILE A 59 -17.71 10.49 31.88
C ILE A 59 -17.92 10.14 33.36
N SER A 60 -17.43 10.97 34.28
CA SER A 60 -17.63 10.74 35.72
C SER A 60 -19.11 10.81 36.12
N ALA A 61 -19.90 11.66 35.46
CA ALA A 61 -21.34 11.77 35.69
C ALA A 61 -22.15 10.65 35.00
N ASN A 62 -21.75 10.22 33.81
CA ASN A 62 -22.36 9.13 33.07
C ASN A 62 -21.30 8.34 32.26
N PRO A 63 -20.79 7.23 32.81
CA PRO A 63 -19.69 6.48 32.19
C PRO A 63 -20.13 5.54 31.07
N ASN A 64 -21.43 5.46 30.77
CA ASN A 64 -21.96 4.51 29.78
C ASN A 64 -22.25 5.16 28.41
N ASP A 65 -21.93 6.44 28.24
CA ASP A 65 -22.12 7.14 26.97
C ASP A 65 -20.83 7.13 26.14
N HIS A 66 -20.82 6.34 25.06
CA HIS A 66 -19.66 6.20 24.18
C HIS A 66 -19.21 7.52 23.55
N ARG A 67 -20.12 8.49 23.40
CA ARG A 67 -19.83 9.77 22.73
C ARG A 67 -18.79 10.57 23.48
N TYR A 68 -18.76 10.48 24.81
CA TYR A 68 -17.81 11.24 25.62
C TYR A 68 -16.38 10.71 25.47
N PHE A 69 -16.23 9.38 25.46
CA PHE A 69 -14.95 8.73 25.18
C PHE A 69 -14.49 9.01 23.75
N ALA A 70 -15.37 8.90 22.75
CA ALA A 70 -15.01 9.21 21.36
C ALA A 70 -14.58 10.68 21.18
N ASN A 71 -15.27 11.61 21.82
CA ASN A 71 -14.92 13.03 21.76
C ASN A 71 -13.60 13.35 22.48
N ARG A 72 -13.36 12.73 23.66
CA ARG A 72 -12.12 12.89 24.41
C ARG A 72 -10.94 12.25 23.68
N SER A 73 -11.15 11.07 23.09
CA SER A 73 -10.20 10.41 22.18
C SER A 73 -9.78 11.34 21.04
N TYR A 74 -10.74 11.95 20.35
CA TYR A 74 -10.44 12.90 19.28
C TYR A 74 -9.63 14.10 19.80
N ALA A 75 -9.98 14.65 20.96
CA ALA A 75 -9.23 15.76 21.55
C ALA A 75 -7.79 15.37 21.92
N TYR A 76 -7.56 14.17 22.45
CA TYR A 76 -6.22 13.62 22.69
C TYR A 76 -5.43 13.47 21.39
N SER A 77 -6.04 12.95 20.32
CA SER A 77 -5.40 12.83 19.01
C SER A 77 -4.94 14.17 18.45
N VAL A 78 -5.73 15.24 18.63
CA VAL A 78 -5.33 16.60 18.20
C VAL A 78 -4.13 17.13 19.01
N LEU A 79 -4.00 16.72 20.27
CA LEU A 79 -2.87 17.09 21.13
C LEU A 79 -1.63 16.18 20.93
N GLY A 80 -1.71 15.15 20.09
CA GLY A 80 -0.64 14.17 19.89
C GLY A 80 -0.54 13.11 20.99
N GLU A 81 -1.52 13.04 21.89
CA GLU A 81 -1.57 12.06 22.98
C GLU A 81 -2.22 10.76 22.51
N TYR A 82 -1.59 10.09 21.54
CA TYR A 82 -2.25 9.03 20.78
C TYR A 82 -2.55 7.74 21.59
N ASP A 83 -1.75 7.41 22.59
CA ASP A 83 -2.04 6.26 23.48
C ASP A 83 -3.31 6.49 24.31
N ASN A 84 -3.46 7.69 24.88
CA ASN A 84 -4.68 8.10 25.59
C ASN A 84 -5.88 8.09 24.63
N ALA A 85 -5.69 8.58 23.41
CA ALA A 85 -6.71 8.57 22.38
C ALA A 85 -7.15 7.14 22.02
N LEU A 86 -6.21 6.22 21.85
CA LEU A 86 -6.50 4.83 21.52
C LEU A 86 -7.24 4.12 22.67
N GLY A 87 -6.83 4.35 23.91
CA GLY A 87 -7.51 3.83 25.09
C GLY A 87 -8.99 4.22 25.13
N ASP A 88 -9.27 5.51 24.98
CA ASP A 88 -10.65 6.02 24.96
C ASP A 88 -11.44 5.52 23.74
N ALA A 89 -10.83 5.45 22.56
CA ALA A 89 -11.50 4.93 21.37
C ALA A 89 -11.93 3.47 21.55
N ASN A 90 -11.08 2.65 22.18
CA ASN A 90 -11.42 1.24 22.47
C ASN A 90 -12.58 1.12 23.46
N ILE A 91 -12.63 1.97 24.50
CA ILE A 91 -13.77 2.02 25.42
C ILE A 91 -15.04 2.44 24.68
N ALA A 92 -14.96 3.46 23.83
CA ALA A 92 -16.10 3.92 23.03
C ALA A 92 -16.65 2.83 22.09
N ILE A 93 -15.76 2.03 21.45
CA ILE A 93 -16.14 0.87 20.63
C ILE A 93 -16.77 -0.23 21.49
N HIS A 94 -16.25 -0.48 22.69
CA HIS A 94 -16.81 -1.48 23.58
C HIS A 94 -18.26 -1.13 24.01
N LEU A 95 -18.51 0.15 24.29
CA LEU A 95 -19.83 0.66 24.66
C LEU A 95 -20.81 0.67 23.48
N GLU A 96 -20.38 1.11 22.30
CA GLU A 96 -21.22 1.10 21.09
C GLU A 96 -20.43 0.65 19.85
N PRO A 97 -20.42 -0.67 19.56
CA PRO A 97 -19.61 -1.24 18.49
C PRO A 97 -20.02 -0.83 17.07
N ARG A 98 -21.25 -0.33 16.89
CA ARG A 98 -21.79 0.05 15.58
C ARG A 98 -21.73 1.56 15.31
N HIS A 99 -21.11 2.35 16.19
CA HIS A 99 -21.00 3.79 15.97
C HIS A 99 -19.77 4.14 15.12
N PRO A 100 -19.94 4.77 13.94
CA PRO A 100 -18.85 5.03 13.00
C PRO A 100 -17.74 5.90 13.61
N LYS A 101 -18.11 6.94 14.36
CA LYS A 101 -17.16 7.84 15.02
C LYS A 101 -16.17 7.13 15.96
N CYS A 102 -16.59 6.03 16.62
CA CYS A 102 -15.72 5.31 17.55
C CYS A 102 -14.56 4.63 16.79
N HIS A 103 -14.89 3.99 15.66
CA HIS A 103 -13.89 3.39 14.77
C HIS A 103 -13.03 4.45 14.09
N TYR A 104 -13.61 5.59 13.68
CA TYR A 104 -12.86 6.73 13.16
C TYR A 104 -11.81 7.20 14.17
N CYS A 105 -12.21 7.46 15.43
CA CYS A 105 -11.27 7.94 16.46
C CYS A 105 -10.15 6.93 16.73
N ARG A 106 -10.46 5.63 16.74
CA ARG A 106 -9.45 4.56 16.82
C ARG A 106 -8.47 4.62 15.63
N GLY A 107 -8.99 4.80 14.41
CA GLY A 107 -8.19 4.94 13.20
C GLY A 107 -7.22 6.12 13.27
N ILE A 108 -7.67 7.29 13.73
CA ILE A 108 -6.83 8.48 13.89
C ILE A 108 -5.75 8.27 14.95
N ALA A 109 -6.09 7.68 16.09
CA ALA A 109 -5.12 7.38 17.15
C ALA A 109 -4.03 6.41 16.64
N LEU A 110 -4.41 5.35 15.93
CA LEU A 110 -3.48 4.38 15.36
C LEU A 110 -2.61 4.98 14.24
N LEU A 111 -3.15 5.89 13.43
CA LEU A 111 -2.38 6.64 12.44
C LEU A 111 -1.30 7.49 13.13
N GLY A 112 -1.63 8.16 14.23
CA GLY A 112 -0.66 8.93 15.02
C GLY A 112 0.41 8.07 15.70
N LEU A 113 0.07 6.83 16.05
CA LEU A 113 1.01 5.81 16.55
C LEU A 113 1.79 5.08 15.43
N GLU A 114 1.62 5.50 14.17
CA GLU A 114 2.26 4.89 12.99
C GLU A 114 1.91 3.40 12.78
N ARG A 115 0.82 2.93 13.40
CA ARG A 115 0.29 1.56 13.25
C ARG A 115 -0.63 1.47 12.04
N TYR A 116 -0.07 1.65 10.84
CA TYR A 116 -0.84 1.90 9.63
C TYR A 116 -1.81 0.77 9.24
N ALA A 117 -1.42 -0.49 9.40
CA ALA A 117 -2.30 -1.62 9.10
C ALA A 117 -3.56 -1.66 10.00
N ASP A 118 -3.39 -1.42 11.30
CA ASP A 118 -4.51 -1.36 12.24
C ASP A 118 -5.38 -0.11 12.00
N ALA A 119 -4.75 1.01 11.67
CA ALA A 119 -5.44 2.26 11.34
C ALA A 119 -6.33 2.09 10.10
N GLN A 120 -5.83 1.39 9.08
CA GLN A 120 -6.56 1.09 7.85
C GLN A 120 -7.84 0.31 8.16
N GLN A 121 -7.73 -0.78 8.93
CA GLN A 121 -8.88 -1.60 9.31
C GLN A 121 -9.94 -0.81 10.10
N ALA A 122 -9.51 0.05 11.02
CA ALA A 122 -10.41 0.87 11.81
C ALA A 122 -11.16 1.91 10.95
N LEU A 123 -10.47 2.56 10.01
CA LEU A 123 -11.08 3.53 9.10
C LEU A 123 -11.99 2.86 8.06
N GLU A 124 -11.61 1.70 7.53
CA GLU A 124 -12.50 0.89 6.68
C GLU A 124 -13.77 0.50 7.42
N LYS A 125 -13.66 0.15 8.72
CA LYS A 125 -14.83 -0.13 9.54
C LYS A 125 -15.70 1.11 9.75
N ALA A 126 -15.10 2.28 9.96
CA ALA A 126 -15.83 3.54 10.07
C ALA A 126 -16.62 3.85 8.79
N ILE A 127 -15.97 3.73 7.62
CA ILE A 127 -16.59 3.96 6.29
C ILE A 127 -17.67 2.90 5.98
N GLN A 128 -17.49 1.66 6.42
CA GLN A 128 -18.52 0.63 6.27
C GLN A 128 -19.81 1.01 7.04
N LEU A 129 -19.65 1.64 8.20
CA LEU A 129 -20.77 2.07 9.06
C LEU A 129 -21.36 3.41 8.61
N ASP A 130 -20.55 4.29 8.03
CA ASP A 130 -20.95 5.57 7.44
C ASP A 130 -20.20 5.82 6.12
N PRO A 131 -20.77 5.39 4.99
CA PRO A 131 -20.14 5.52 3.67
C PRO A 131 -19.94 6.97 3.21
N ASP A 132 -20.71 7.91 3.76
CA ASP A 132 -20.70 9.31 3.34
C ASP A 132 -19.60 10.13 4.05
N ASP A 133 -18.94 9.58 5.07
CA ASP A 133 -17.87 10.26 5.82
C ASP A 133 -16.61 10.48 4.93
N GLU A 134 -16.54 11.67 4.32
CA GLU A 134 -15.40 12.06 3.49
C GLU A 134 -14.12 12.23 4.30
N LYS A 135 -14.19 12.61 5.60
CA LYS A 135 -13.00 12.74 6.44
C LYS A 135 -12.38 11.37 6.69
N ALA A 136 -13.22 10.37 6.97
CA ALA A 136 -12.77 8.98 7.11
C ALA A 136 -12.13 8.49 5.81
N ARG A 137 -12.73 8.77 4.65
CA ARG A 137 -12.15 8.43 3.33
C ARG A 137 -10.82 9.12 3.07
N GLN A 138 -10.69 10.39 3.41
CA GLN A 138 -9.44 11.14 3.29
C GLN A 138 -8.33 10.52 4.16
N HIS A 139 -8.61 10.23 5.42
CA HIS A 139 -7.62 9.61 6.31
C HIS A 139 -7.31 8.16 5.91
N LEU A 140 -8.27 7.42 5.35
CA LEU A 140 -7.99 6.09 4.79
C LEU A 140 -7.00 6.18 3.62
N ARG A 141 -7.17 7.14 2.71
CA ARG A 141 -6.20 7.41 1.62
C ARG A 141 -4.82 7.73 2.19
N GLU A 142 -4.73 8.60 3.19
CA GLU A 142 -3.47 8.94 3.84
C GLU A 142 -2.79 7.72 4.48
N VAL A 143 -3.53 6.92 5.26
CA VAL A 143 -3.02 5.73 5.93
C VAL A 143 -2.47 4.73 4.93
N ARG A 144 -3.17 4.50 3.81
CA ARG A 144 -2.70 3.59 2.76
C ARG A 144 -1.40 4.06 2.12
N VAL A 145 -1.26 5.36 1.83
CA VAL A 145 -0.01 5.94 1.33
C VAL A 145 1.11 5.77 2.35
N ARG A 146 0.87 6.06 3.63
CA ARG A 146 1.87 5.91 4.70
C ARG A 146 2.27 4.45 4.93
N ARG A 147 1.31 3.51 4.84
CA ARG A 147 1.56 2.07 4.94
C ARG A 147 2.53 1.59 3.87
N ILE A 148 2.33 2.02 2.62
CA ILE A 148 3.25 1.68 1.52
C ILE A 148 4.60 2.39 1.70
N ALA A 149 4.60 3.64 2.19
CA ALA A 149 5.86 4.35 2.47
C ALA A 149 6.68 3.69 3.59
N ASP A 150 6.03 3.13 4.62
CA ASP A 150 6.66 2.35 5.68
C ASP A 150 7.34 1.06 5.16
N MET A 151 6.87 0.54 4.03
CA MET A 151 7.51 -0.56 3.29
C MET A 151 8.72 -0.10 2.45
N GLY A 152 9.05 1.19 2.44
CA GLY A 152 10.24 1.75 1.78
C GLY A 152 10.01 2.44 0.45
N PHE A 153 8.77 2.55 -0.02
CA PHE A 153 8.45 3.24 -1.27
C PHE A 153 8.28 4.76 -1.09
N ALA A 154 8.54 5.56 -2.12
CA ALA A 154 8.29 6.99 -2.05
C ALA A 154 6.77 7.28 -2.01
N ARG A 155 6.35 8.34 -1.31
CA ARG A 155 4.93 8.70 -1.17
C ARG A 155 4.24 8.97 -2.51
N ASP A 156 4.97 9.55 -3.47
CA ASP A 156 4.43 9.84 -4.81
C ASP A 156 4.16 8.54 -5.58
N GLN A 157 5.07 7.56 -5.47
CA GLN A 157 4.91 6.21 -6.03
C GLN A 157 3.71 5.50 -5.39
N ALA A 158 3.63 5.53 -4.06
CA ALA A 158 2.51 4.95 -3.32
C ALA A 158 1.16 5.56 -3.73
N THR A 159 1.10 6.90 -3.87
CA THR A 159 -0.11 7.61 -4.28
C THR A 159 -0.53 7.24 -5.71
N TRP A 160 0.44 7.18 -6.63
CA TRP A 160 0.19 6.78 -8.01
C TRP A 160 -0.32 5.33 -8.09
N ALA A 161 0.37 4.39 -7.43
CA ALA A 161 0.03 2.97 -7.44
C ALA A 161 -1.34 2.70 -6.80
N LEU A 162 -1.66 3.36 -5.68
CA LEU A 162 -3.00 3.29 -5.08
C LEU A 162 -4.09 3.82 -6.01
N GLY A 163 -3.77 4.80 -6.87
CA GLY A 163 -4.70 5.28 -7.90
C GLY A 163 -5.03 4.20 -8.93
N GLN A 164 -4.06 3.39 -9.34
CA GLN A 164 -4.25 2.29 -10.29
C GLN A 164 -4.95 1.08 -9.63
N SER A 165 -4.66 0.82 -8.36
CA SER A 165 -5.16 -0.35 -7.63
C SER A 165 -6.48 -0.11 -6.90
N HIS A 166 -7.23 0.95 -7.24
CA HIS A 166 -8.48 1.34 -6.55
C HIS A 166 -8.33 1.45 -5.02
N GLY A 167 -7.15 1.84 -4.56
CA GLY A 167 -6.79 1.97 -3.15
C GLY A 167 -6.46 0.66 -2.44
N ASP A 168 -6.37 -0.48 -3.13
CA ASP A 168 -5.87 -1.73 -2.57
C ASP A 168 -4.35 -1.64 -2.36
N VAL A 169 -3.90 -1.90 -1.13
CA VAL A 169 -2.49 -1.70 -0.75
C VAL A 169 -1.63 -2.84 -1.28
N GLU A 170 -2.13 -4.07 -1.19
CA GLU A 170 -1.44 -5.27 -1.62
C GLU A 170 -1.20 -5.23 -3.14
N LEU A 171 -2.24 -4.95 -3.92
CA LEU A 171 -2.12 -4.78 -5.38
C LEU A 171 -1.21 -3.59 -5.75
N ALA A 172 -1.26 -2.48 -5.00
CA ALA A 172 -0.38 -1.34 -5.25
C ALA A 172 1.09 -1.69 -5.00
N VAL A 173 1.39 -2.46 -3.95
CA VAL A 173 2.75 -2.91 -3.63
C VAL A 173 3.25 -3.91 -4.68
N GLU A 174 2.41 -4.85 -5.11
CA GLU A 174 2.73 -5.77 -6.20
C GLU A 174 3.11 -5.01 -7.47
N ALA A 175 2.28 -4.05 -7.90
CA ALA A 175 2.56 -3.21 -9.07
C ALA A 175 3.88 -2.44 -8.93
N LEU A 176 4.17 -1.85 -7.76
CA LEU A 176 5.43 -1.15 -7.51
C LEU A 176 6.66 -2.08 -7.54
N CYS A 177 6.50 -3.34 -7.14
CA CYS A 177 7.55 -4.33 -7.20
C CYS A 177 7.78 -4.85 -8.62
N GLU A 178 6.74 -4.90 -9.46
CA GLU A 178 6.83 -5.25 -10.88
C GLU A 178 7.38 -4.09 -11.73
N GLU A 179 7.14 -2.84 -11.35
CA GLU A 179 7.70 -1.63 -11.97
C GLU A 179 9.15 -1.34 -11.61
N LEU A 180 9.71 -1.98 -10.59
CA LEU A 180 11.15 -2.14 -10.56
C LEU A 180 11.46 -2.98 -11.78
N PRO A 181 12.08 -2.42 -12.85
CA PRO A 181 12.54 -3.28 -13.90
C PRO A 181 13.37 -4.33 -13.18
N SER A 182 13.07 -5.60 -13.45
CA SER A 182 14.07 -6.64 -13.24
C SER A 182 15.38 -6.00 -13.71
N LYS A 183 16.48 -6.22 -12.99
CA LYS A 183 17.78 -5.92 -13.57
C LYS A 183 17.98 -6.83 -14.81
N THR A 184 17.20 -6.69 -15.88
CA THR A 184 17.66 -6.85 -17.23
C THR A 184 18.71 -5.76 -17.35
N ASP A 185 19.93 -6.17 -17.00
CA ASP A 185 21.15 -5.46 -17.29
C ASP A 185 20.97 -4.84 -18.68
N ILE A 186 21.20 -3.53 -18.82
CA ILE A 186 21.09 -2.81 -20.10
C ILE A 186 21.91 -3.54 -21.17
N LYS A 187 22.94 -4.30 -20.77
CA LYS A 187 23.75 -5.17 -21.63
C LYS A 187 23.02 -6.38 -22.20
N THR A 188 21.89 -6.78 -21.65
CA THR A 188 21.13 -7.97 -22.05
C THR A 188 19.71 -7.64 -22.52
N ASP A 189 19.30 -6.36 -22.50
CA ASP A 189 17.98 -5.93 -22.94
C ASP A 189 17.93 -5.76 -24.48
N PRO A 190 17.24 -6.65 -25.23
CA PRO A 190 17.24 -6.61 -26.70
C PRO A 190 16.62 -5.34 -27.28
N ARG A 191 15.84 -4.58 -26.49
CA ARG A 191 15.28 -3.27 -26.90
C ARG A 191 16.37 -2.21 -27.12
N ASN A 192 17.60 -2.49 -26.71
CA ASN A 192 18.76 -1.61 -26.84
C ASN A 192 18.52 -0.19 -26.29
N PRO A 193 18.10 -0.04 -25.01
CA PRO A 193 17.80 1.27 -24.43
C PRO A 193 19.04 2.19 -24.36
N GLY A 194 20.24 1.64 -24.51
CA GLY A 194 21.49 2.38 -24.48
C GLY A 194 21.98 2.94 -25.83
N GLY A 195 21.30 2.62 -26.94
CA GLY A 195 21.66 3.07 -28.29
C GLY A 195 22.98 2.49 -28.80
N PHE A 196 23.27 1.23 -28.46
CA PHE A 196 24.54 0.60 -28.83
C PHE A 196 24.52 0.14 -30.28
N ARG A 197 25.59 0.44 -31.00
CA ARG A 197 25.85 -0.11 -32.36
C ARG A 197 26.71 -1.36 -32.32
N SER A 198 27.33 -1.62 -31.17
CA SER A 198 28.26 -2.70 -30.95
C SER A 198 27.61 -3.81 -30.13
N ILE A 199 27.80 -5.05 -30.53
CA ILE A 199 27.48 -6.24 -29.72
C ILE A 199 28.76 -7.00 -29.38
N TRP A 200 28.81 -7.52 -28.16
CA TRP A 200 29.73 -8.55 -27.74
C TRP A 200 29.10 -9.92 -27.96
N VAL A 201 29.83 -10.82 -28.60
CA VAL A 201 29.43 -12.19 -28.86
C VAL A 201 30.42 -13.11 -28.16
N GLY A 202 29.96 -13.82 -27.14
CA GLY A 202 30.72 -14.81 -26.39
C GLY A 202 30.60 -16.23 -26.94
N SER A 203 31.31 -17.15 -26.29
CA SER A 203 31.35 -18.58 -26.64
C SER A 203 31.90 -18.85 -28.05
N ILE A 204 32.76 -17.96 -28.56
CA ILE A 204 33.40 -18.11 -29.87
C ILE A 204 34.48 -19.19 -29.80
N GLN A 205 34.25 -20.28 -30.55
CA GLN A 205 35.21 -21.37 -30.66
C GLN A 205 36.42 -20.97 -31.52
N PRO A 206 37.63 -21.51 -31.26
CA PRO A 206 38.83 -21.18 -32.04
C PRO A 206 38.70 -21.41 -33.56
N ALA A 207 37.85 -22.35 -33.98
CA ALA A 207 37.59 -22.64 -35.39
C ALA A 207 36.71 -21.59 -36.10
N VAL A 208 36.06 -20.68 -35.38
CA VAL A 208 35.17 -19.68 -35.95
C VAL A 208 35.97 -18.59 -36.65
N THR A 209 35.64 -18.32 -37.91
CA THR A 209 36.33 -17.33 -38.75
C THR A 209 35.53 -16.04 -38.91
N ASN A 210 36.23 -14.96 -39.29
CA ASN A 210 35.61 -13.67 -39.60
C ASN A 210 34.52 -13.77 -40.68
N ASN A 211 34.76 -14.58 -41.72
CA ASN A 211 33.81 -14.75 -42.81
C ASN A 211 32.51 -15.45 -42.37
N GLN A 212 32.58 -16.36 -41.39
CA GLN A 212 31.39 -16.99 -40.82
C GLN A 212 30.57 -15.97 -40.03
N LEU A 213 31.20 -15.18 -39.15
CA LEU A 213 30.50 -14.15 -38.40
C LEU A 213 29.92 -13.07 -39.33
N MET A 214 30.65 -12.66 -40.37
CA MET A 214 30.16 -11.68 -41.35
C MET A 214 28.90 -12.17 -42.08
N ARG A 215 28.88 -13.45 -42.50
CA ARG A 215 27.69 -14.03 -43.15
C ARG A 215 26.52 -14.15 -42.19
N LEU A 216 26.77 -14.58 -40.96
CA LEU A 216 25.74 -14.84 -39.97
C LEU A 216 25.11 -13.56 -39.41
N PHE A 217 25.93 -12.56 -39.13
CA PHE A 217 25.49 -11.30 -38.52
C PHE A 217 25.19 -10.20 -39.54
N GLY A 218 25.67 -10.32 -40.78
CA GLY A 218 25.42 -9.34 -41.84
C GLY A 218 23.97 -9.29 -42.31
N GLN A 219 23.17 -10.34 -42.04
CA GLN A 219 21.74 -10.35 -42.36
C GLN A 219 20.93 -9.32 -41.55
N PHE A 220 21.45 -8.86 -40.39
CA PHE A 220 20.78 -7.89 -39.53
C PHE A 220 21.09 -6.43 -39.90
N GLY A 221 22.10 -6.21 -40.75
CA GLY A 221 22.49 -4.90 -41.27
C GLY A 221 23.99 -4.80 -41.58
N ASP A 222 24.39 -3.61 -42.04
CA ASP A 222 25.77 -3.37 -42.45
C ASP A 222 26.72 -3.37 -41.25
N ILE A 223 27.70 -4.26 -41.31
CA ILE A 223 28.73 -4.38 -40.27
C ILE A 223 29.90 -3.47 -40.64
N HIS A 224 30.17 -2.50 -39.78
CA HIS A 224 31.33 -1.61 -39.88
C HIS A 224 32.64 -2.36 -39.59
N SER A 225 32.66 -3.23 -38.57
CA SER A 225 33.86 -4.00 -38.24
C SER A 225 33.54 -5.22 -37.37
N ILE A 226 34.31 -6.29 -37.54
CA ILE A 226 34.34 -7.44 -36.64
C ILE A 226 35.74 -7.57 -36.06
N ARG A 227 35.83 -7.78 -34.74
CA ARG A 227 37.08 -8.09 -34.05
C ARG A 227 36.92 -9.37 -33.23
N ILE A 228 37.58 -10.44 -33.64
CA ILE A 228 37.61 -11.71 -32.89
C ILE A 228 38.80 -11.69 -31.94
N LEU A 229 38.56 -12.07 -30.69
CA LEU A 229 39.56 -12.27 -29.65
C LEU A 229 39.52 -13.74 -29.22
N HIS A 230 40.26 -14.59 -29.94
CA HIS A 230 40.26 -16.04 -29.68
C HIS A 230 40.70 -16.38 -28.25
N ASP A 231 41.69 -15.68 -27.72
CA ASP A 231 42.18 -15.86 -26.34
C ASP A 231 41.10 -15.58 -25.27
N LYS A 232 40.07 -14.81 -25.63
CA LYS A 232 38.95 -14.46 -24.76
C LYS A 232 37.64 -15.16 -25.16
N HIS A 233 37.69 -16.05 -26.15
CA HIS A 233 36.52 -16.76 -26.69
C HIS A 233 35.35 -15.82 -27.03
N CYS A 234 35.65 -14.64 -27.57
CA CYS A 234 34.63 -13.66 -27.90
C CYS A 234 34.93 -12.86 -29.16
N ALA A 235 33.92 -12.20 -29.71
CA ALA A 235 34.04 -11.25 -30.80
C ALA A 235 33.24 -9.98 -30.49
N PHE A 236 33.69 -8.86 -31.03
CA PHE A 236 32.93 -7.62 -31.06
C PHE A 236 32.49 -7.36 -32.50
N ILE A 237 31.19 -7.14 -32.68
CA ILE A 237 30.59 -6.82 -33.98
C ILE A 237 30.00 -5.42 -33.87
N ASN A 238 30.49 -4.51 -34.71
CA ASN A 238 30.04 -3.13 -34.76
C ASN A 238 29.21 -2.94 -36.02
N TYR A 239 27.94 -2.60 -35.87
CA TYR A 239 27.05 -2.21 -36.94
C TYR A 239 27.19 -0.71 -37.26
N THR A 240 26.73 -0.31 -38.44
CA THR A 240 26.54 1.11 -38.78
C THR A 240 25.37 1.72 -38.00
N GLU A 241 24.30 0.96 -37.84
CA GLU A 241 23.04 1.34 -37.20
C GLU A 241 22.79 0.61 -35.87
N GLU A 242 22.17 1.30 -34.89
CA GLU A 242 21.82 0.73 -33.59
C GLU A 242 20.67 -0.30 -33.65
N SER A 243 19.78 -0.13 -34.64
CA SER A 243 18.64 -1.04 -34.86
C SER A 243 19.09 -2.45 -35.29
N SER A 244 20.19 -2.55 -36.03
CA SER A 244 20.81 -3.81 -36.44
C SER A 244 21.39 -4.58 -35.25
N ALA A 245 22.02 -3.86 -34.31
CA ALA A 245 22.55 -4.44 -33.09
C ALA A 245 21.44 -5.01 -32.18
N ALA A 246 20.31 -4.30 -32.07
CA ALA A 246 19.13 -4.76 -31.34
C ALA A 246 18.54 -6.05 -31.94
N LYS A 247 18.29 -6.07 -33.26
CA LYS A 247 17.78 -7.25 -33.98
C LYS A 247 18.69 -8.46 -33.86
N ALA A 248 20.01 -8.24 -34.04
CA ALA A 248 20.99 -9.30 -33.90
C ALA A 248 20.99 -9.89 -32.49
N MET A 249 20.84 -9.07 -31.44
CA MET A 249 20.74 -9.58 -30.07
C MET A 249 19.48 -10.42 -29.85
N GLU A 250 18.34 -9.96 -30.36
CA GLU A 250 17.06 -10.65 -30.21
C GLU A 250 17.05 -12.01 -30.91
N GLU A 251 17.57 -12.09 -32.14
CA GLU A 251 17.48 -13.30 -32.97
C GLU A 251 18.64 -14.29 -32.75
N MET A 252 19.84 -13.81 -32.39
CA MET A 252 21.03 -14.66 -32.33
C MET A 252 21.39 -15.13 -30.91
N GLN A 253 20.63 -14.72 -29.89
CA GLN A 253 20.86 -15.19 -28.52
C GLN A 253 20.70 -16.71 -28.44
N GLY A 254 21.74 -17.41 -27.96
CA GLY A 254 21.72 -18.87 -27.84
C GLY A 254 21.92 -19.64 -29.15
N HIS A 255 22.07 -18.95 -30.29
CA HIS A 255 22.28 -19.58 -31.60
C HIS A 255 23.51 -20.50 -31.58
N SER A 256 23.40 -21.69 -32.16
CA SER A 256 24.48 -22.68 -32.16
C SER A 256 25.43 -22.45 -33.33
N LEU A 257 26.71 -22.20 -33.03
CA LEU A 257 27.78 -22.05 -34.01
C LEU A 257 28.95 -22.97 -33.64
N CYS A 258 29.32 -23.87 -34.55
CA CYS A 258 30.39 -24.86 -34.33
C CYS A 258 30.22 -25.67 -33.03
N GLY A 259 28.97 -25.99 -32.66
CA GLY A 259 28.66 -26.80 -31.47
C GLY A 259 28.60 -26.02 -30.15
N ALA A 260 28.76 -24.70 -30.16
CA ALA A 260 28.61 -23.83 -28.99
C ALA A 260 27.46 -22.85 -29.18
N SER A 261 26.65 -22.65 -28.12
CA SER A 261 25.63 -21.61 -28.09
C SER A 261 26.25 -20.24 -27.83
N LEU A 262 25.99 -19.30 -28.73
CA LEU A 262 26.46 -17.92 -28.63
C LEU A 262 25.75 -17.20 -27.48
N VAL A 263 26.49 -16.31 -26.81
CA VAL A 263 25.95 -15.41 -25.79
C VAL A 263 26.18 -13.98 -26.23
N ILE A 264 25.12 -13.21 -26.39
CA ILE A 264 25.18 -11.85 -26.95
C ILE A 264 24.81 -10.84 -25.87
N ARG A 265 25.61 -9.77 -25.79
CA ARG A 265 25.45 -8.65 -24.85
C ARG A 265 25.90 -7.32 -25.47
N PHE A 266 25.43 -6.20 -24.96
CA PHE A 266 26.01 -4.89 -25.28
C PHE A 266 27.27 -4.64 -24.42
N PRO A 267 28.32 -4.03 -25.00
CA PRO A 267 29.56 -3.74 -24.30
C PRO A 267 29.43 -2.56 -23.33
N ASP A 268 30.35 -2.44 -22.38
CA ASP A 268 30.43 -1.30 -21.48
C ASP A 268 30.77 0.00 -22.24
N LYS A 269 30.04 1.09 -21.99
CA LYS A 269 30.30 2.43 -22.56
C LYS A 269 31.69 3.03 -22.24
N ARG A 270 32.53 2.34 -21.43
CA ARG A 270 33.83 2.85 -20.93
C ARG A 270 35.06 2.30 -21.63
N MET A 271 34.92 1.60 -22.74
CA MET A 271 36.07 1.19 -23.54
C MET A 271 35.86 1.60 -24.99
N PHE A 272 35.95 2.90 -25.29
CA PHE A 272 36.62 3.49 -26.46
C PHE A 272 36.67 5.01 -26.27
#